data_AF-A0A9P7MLL3-F1
#
_entry.id   AF-A0A9P7MLL3-F1
#
_cell.length_a   1.000
_cell.length_b   1.000
_cell.length_c   1.000
_cell.angle_alpha   90.00
_cell.angle_beta   90.00
_cell.angle_gamma   90.00
#
_symmetry.space_group_name_H-M   'P 1'
#
loop_
_entity.id
_entity.type
_entity.pdbx_description
1 polymer ?
#
loop_
_entity_poly.entity_id
_entity_poly.type
_entity_poly.pdbx_seq_one_letter_code
_entity_poly.pdbx_strand_id
1 'polypeptide(L)'
;PLSYRRAIVSRATTCFPGKPIGAPEFDRVVKYSWIPSTWTPEADLLRKANENHVKGIAKAVGYEREITRISKLRGGLAFSTPHKDQIPYDDRVLRVLAVAPLGRPLHKFKSILELLECLRDAIKVHRSLYMQSGILHGDISVNNIIMTEPAKADGYKGMLIDLDLAHDITKDPSGRRHRTGTIEFMAVEVLLGQQHTYRHDLESFLYIFIWLCFVYGAKGKGREPTDAIPGWSKGSLNLIAQLKLGHMGSAFNLFMKEFPAECGERVAQFIATIRDILFTVPNGVEVEPWKYAPEDPDVLYEPILRAFEATIREMVEKGGAQN
;
A
#
# COMPACT_ATOMS: atom_id res chain seq x y z
N PRO A 1 31.79 11.78 6.99
CA PRO A 1 31.58 11.01 5.74
C PRO A 1 31.96 11.83 4.49
N LEU A 2 32.67 11.21 3.54
CA LEU A 2 33.09 11.82 2.25
C LEU A 2 31.91 12.10 1.29
N SER A 3 30.70 11.63 1.61
CA SER A 3 29.44 12.05 1.01
C SER A 3 28.30 11.72 1.99
N TYR A 4 27.33 12.64 2.12
CA TYR A 4 26.11 12.44 2.89
C TYR A 4 24.93 13.00 2.09
N ARG A 5 24.05 12.12 1.60
CA ARG A 5 22.71 12.52 1.17
C ARG A 5 21.76 12.22 2.32
N ARG A 6 20.97 13.23 2.71
CA ARG A 6 19.91 13.16 3.74
C ARG A 6 18.87 12.03 3.53
N ALA A 7 18.86 11.40 2.35
CA ALA A 7 17.89 10.38 1.94
C ALA A 7 18.48 8.99 1.62
N ILE A 8 19.80 8.78 1.67
CA ILE A 8 20.40 7.42 1.49
C ILE A 8 20.63 6.78 2.87
N VAL A 9 19.54 6.66 3.63
CA VAL A 9 19.45 5.72 4.76
C VAL A 9 18.18 4.90 4.58
N SER A 10 18.04 4.29 3.40
CA SER A 10 16.94 3.38 3.11
C SER A 10 17.06 2.12 3.99
N ARG A 11 16.00 1.31 4.04
CA ARG A 11 16.01 0.01 4.75
C ARG A 11 17.02 -0.99 4.16
N ALA A 12 17.63 -0.68 3.01
CA ALA A 12 18.48 -1.58 2.23
C ALA A 12 17.87 -2.99 2.08
N THR A 13 16.54 -3.01 1.92
CA THR A 13 15.76 -4.24 1.88
C THR A 13 16.09 -5.06 0.65
N THR A 14 16.40 -6.34 0.84
CA THR A 14 16.52 -7.32 -0.25
C THR A 14 15.59 -8.49 0.01
N CYS A 15 14.90 -8.93 -1.03
CA CYS A 15 13.91 -10.01 -0.97
C CYS A 15 14.28 -11.10 -1.96
N PHE A 16 14.24 -12.36 -1.51
CA PHE A 16 14.55 -13.53 -2.33
C PHE A 16 13.41 -14.54 -2.27
N PRO A 17 13.00 -15.15 -3.39
CA PRO A 17 12.14 -16.33 -3.33
C PRO A 17 12.88 -17.46 -2.61
N GLY A 18 12.20 -18.12 -1.69
CA GLY A 18 12.72 -19.20 -0.87
C GLY A 18 11.86 -20.46 -0.99
N LYS A 19 12.47 -21.60 -0.64
CA LYS A 19 11.78 -22.88 -0.48
C LYS A 19 12.52 -23.75 0.53
N PRO A 20 11.84 -24.71 1.17
CA PRO A 20 12.52 -25.77 1.89
C PRO A 20 13.47 -26.52 0.96
N ILE A 21 14.61 -26.97 1.49
CA ILE A 21 15.55 -27.80 0.73
C ILE A 21 14.83 -29.06 0.26
N GLY A 22 14.94 -29.36 -1.04
CA GLY A 22 14.27 -30.50 -1.68
C GLY A 22 12.83 -30.24 -2.15
N ALA A 23 12.22 -29.10 -1.81
CA ALA A 23 10.89 -28.76 -2.34
C ALA A 23 10.93 -28.47 -3.86
N PRO A 24 9.88 -28.81 -4.61
CA PRO A 24 9.88 -28.60 -6.06
C PRO A 24 9.78 -27.11 -6.44
N GLU A 25 8.96 -26.34 -5.72
CA GLU A 25 8.64 -24.95 -6.06
C GLU A 25 9.02 -23.96 -4.95
N PHE A 26 9.17 -22.69 -5.34
CA PHE A 26 9.32 -21.56 -4.41
C PHE A 26 7.96 -21.19 -3.83
N ASP A 27 7.87 -21.07 -2.51
CA ASP A 27 6.60 -20.90 -1.80
C ASP A 27 6.59 -19.71 -0.81
N ARG A 28 7.75 -19.08 -0.60
CA ARG A 28 7.92 -17.98 0.37
C ARG A 28 8.88 -16.91 -0.16
N VAL A 29 8.87 -15.76 0.50
CA VAL A 29 9.86 -14.69 0.32
C VAL A 29 10.69 -14.56 1.59
N VAL A 30 12.01 -14.51 1.45
CA VAL A 30 12.96 -14.20 2.54
C VAL A 30 13.44 -12.78 2.36
N LYS A 31 13.10 -11.91 3.32
CA LYS A 31 13.38 -10.48 3.35
C LYS A 31 14.49 -10.19 4.35
N TYR A 32 15.52 -9.50 3.92
CA TYR A 32 16.61 -8.97 4.74
C TYR A 32 16.43 -7.46 4.81
N SER A 33 16.42 -6.88 6.02
CA SER A 33 16.23 -5.44 6.19
C SER A 33 17.04 -4.85 7.34
N TRP A 34 17.48 -3.59 7.16
CA TRP A 34 18.17 -2.79 8.16
C TRP A 34 17.23 -1.71 8.70
N ILE A 35 16.51 -2.05 9.76
CA ILE A 35 15.46 -1.22 10.36
C ILE A 35 15.95 -0.60 11.67
N PRO A 36 15.49 0.62 12.04
CA PRO A 36 15.81 1.20 13.34
C PRO A 36 15.44 0.25 14.48
N SER A 37 16.31 0.17 15.48
CA SER A 37 16.13 -0.68 16.66
C SER A 37 14.90 -0.31 17.49
N THR A 38 14.45 0.94 17.38
CA THR A 38 13.28 1.52 18.04
C THR A 38 11.96 1.16 17.35
N TRP A 39 11.99 0.73 16.08
CA TRP A 39 10.78 0.41 15.33
C TRP A 39 10.25 -0.97 15.71
N THR A 40 8.92 -1.08 15.83
CA THR A 40 8.24 -2.38 15.95
C THR A 40 8.55 -3.24 14.73
N PRO A 41 9.11 -4.44 14.89
CA PRO A 41 9.43 -5.29 13.76
C PRO A 41 8.19 -5.75 13.00
N GLU A 42 8.26 -5.80 11.67
CA GLU A 42 7.20 -6.33 10.79
C GLU A 42 6.71 -7.71 11.25
N ALA A 43 7.62 -8.60 11.65
CA ALA A 43 7.28 -9.94 12.11
C ALA A 43 6.35 -9.95 13.35
N ASP A 44 6.48 -8.94 14.23
CA ASP A 44 5.64 -8.82 15.43
C ASP A 44 4.24 -8.30 15.05
N LEU A 45 4.14 -7.40 14.06
CA LEU A 45 2.86 -6.93 13.52
C LEU A 45 2.12 -8.05 12.76
N LEU A 46 2.84 -8.83 11.95
CA LEU A 46 2.26 -10.01 11.28
C LEU A 46 1.79 -11.04 12.30
N ARG A 47 2.56 -11.31 13.37
CA ARG A 47 2.14 -12.24 14.43
C ARG A 47 0.88 -11.74 15.12
N LYS A 48 0.83 -10.46 15.51
CA LYS A 48 -0.37 -9.83 16.10
C LYS A 48 -1.59 -9.98 15.20
N ALA A 49 -1.45 -9.70 13.90
CA ALA A 49 -2.54 -9.84 12.94
C ALA A 49 -3.07 -11.28 12.85
N ASN A 50 -2.15 -12.26 12.80
CA ASN A 50 -2.52 -13.68 12.77
C ASN A 50 -3.18 -14.15 14.08
N GLU A 51 -2.69 -13.69 15.24
CA GLU A 51 -3.29 -13.97 16.57
C GLU A 51 -4.71 -13.40 16.69
N ASN A 52 -4.97 -12.25 16.06
CA ASN A 52 -6.29 -11.64 15.97
C ASN A 52 -7.14 -12.19 14.81
N HIS A 53 -6.72 -13.30 14.20
CA HIS A 53 -7.45 -14.00 13.13
C HIS A 53 -7.69 -13.18 11.85
N VAL A 54 -6.82 -12.20 11.55
CA VAL A 54 -6.83 -11.50 10.26
C VAL A 54 -6.47 -12.48 9.15
N LYS A 55 -7.38 -12.66 8.19
CA LYS A 55 -7.18 -13.49 7.00
C LYS A 55 -6.66 -12.65 5.83
N GLY A 56 -5.99 -13.30 4.87
CA GLY A 56 -5.50 -12.63 3.66
C GLY A 56 -4.29 -11.71 3.88
N ILE A 57 -3.62 -11.79 5.04
CA ILE A 57 -2.29 -11.20 5.26
C ILE A 57 -1.21 -12.28 5.22
N ALA A 58 0.00 -11.92 4.77
CA ALA A 58 1.11 -12.87 4.71
C ALA A 58 1.44 -13.45 6.10
N LYS A 59 1.82 -14.72 6.15
CA LYS A 59 2.17 -15.46 7.37
C LYS A 59 3.67 -15.46 7.54
N ALA A 60 4.15 -15.06 8.72
CA ALA A 60 5.56 -15.19 9.08
C ALA A 60 5.88 -16.68 9.31
N VAL A 61 6.75 -17.25 8.48
CA VAL A 61 7.17 -18.67 8.53
C VAL A 61 8.61 -18.85 9.03
N GLY A 62 9.32 -17.75 9.27
CA GLY A 62 10.64 -17.74 9.90
C GLY A 62 11.03 -16.30 10.22
N TYR A 63 11.71 -16.08 11.34
CA TYR A 63 12.12 -14.74 11.73
C TYR A 63 13.39 -14.79 12.58
N GLU A 64 14.44 -14.13 12.10
CA GLU A 64 15.64 -13.81 12.86
C GLU A 64 15.58 -12.36 13.29
N ARG A 65 15.46 -12.13 14.60
CA ARG A 65 15.20 -10.82 15.17
C ARG A 65 16.42 -9.92 15.07
N GLU A 66 17.62 -10.43 15.27
CA GLU A 66 18.84 -9.64 15.25
C GLU A 66 20.04 -10.49 14.85
N ILE A 67 20.51 -10.32 13.61
CA ILE A 67 21.78 -10.90 13.17
C ILE A 67 22.95 -10.05 13.69
N THR A 68 22.84 -8.72 13.52
CA THR A 68 23.84 -7.76 13.98
C THR A 68 23.26 -6.35 13.98
N ARG A 69 24.03 -5.38 14.50
CA ARG A 69 23.68 -3.96 14.57
C ARG A 69 24.80 -3.10 14.02
N ILE A 70 24.46 -1.95 13.45
CA ILE A 70 25.47 -1.03 12.91
C ILE A 70 26.40 -0.54 14.02
N SER A 71 25.90 -0.28 15.23
CA SER A 71 26.72 0.03 16.41
C SER A 71 27.79 -1.02 16.70
N LYS A 72 27.44 -2.32 16.63
CA LYS A 72 28.37 -3.44 16.80
C LYS A 72 29.42 -3.47 15.69
N LEU A 73 29.02 -3.26 14.44
CA LEU A 73 29.95 -3.21 13.30
C LEU A 73 30.91 -2.01 13.34
N ARG A 74 30.52 -0.94 14.04
CA ARG A 74 31.35 0.25 14.30
C ARG A 74 32.25 0.09 15.52
N GLY A 75 32.10 -0.98 16.30
CA GLY A 75 32.87 -1.23 17.51
C GLY A 75 34.38 -1.21 17.23
N GLY A 76 35.13 -0.48 18.07
CA GLY A 76 36.59 -0.36 17.92
C GLY A 76 37.06 0.65 16.86
N LEU A 77 36.15 1.36 16.19
CA LEU A 77 36.48 2.37 15.18
C LEU A 77 36.18 3.79 15.71
N ALA A 78 37.09 4.72 15.48
CA ALA A 78 36.86 6.15 15.72
C ALA A 78 36.21 6.79 14.50
N PHE A 79 35.12 7.53 14.70
CA PHE A 79 34.47 8.31 13.65
C PHE A 79 34.47 9.79 14.02
N SER A 80 34.61 10.67 13.03
CA SER A 80 34.52 12.12 13.22
C SER A 80 33.21 12.51 13.91
N THR A 81 33.25 13.54 14.76
CA THR A 81 32.07 14.06 15.46
C THR A 81 30.94 14.37 14.49
N PRO A 82 29.69 14.05 14.88
CA PRO A 82 28.48 14.59 14.27
C PRO A 82 28.56 16.08 13.93
N HIS A 83 28.08 16.51 12.76
CA HIS A 83 27.76 17.93 12.54
C HIS A 83 26.67 18.34 13.55
N LYS A 84 26.72 19.59 14.04
CA LYS A 84 25.84 20.11 15.11
C LYS A 84 24.33 20.00 14.83
N ASP A 85 23.93 19.78 13.59
CA ASP A 85 22.54 19.61 13.15
C ASP A 85 22.08 18.13 13.05
N GLN A 86 22.78 17.19 13.70
CA GLN A 86 22.45 15.77 13.59
C GLN A 86 21.27 15.36 14.49
N ILE A 87 20.23 14.83 13.84
CA ILE A 87 19.23 13.96 14.45
C ILE A 87 19.97 12.84 15.21
N PRO A 88 19.51 12.42 16.40
CA PRO A 88 20.10 11.29 17.12
C PRO A 88 20.30 10.09 16.19
N TYR A 89 21.48 9.46 16.28
CA TYR A 89 21.76 8.24 15.53
C TYR A 89 20.84 7.13 16.03
N ASP A 90 19.81 6.80 15.24
CA ASP A 90 18.98 5.62 15.47
C ASP A 90 19.74 4.38 15.01
N ASP A 91 20.20 3.58 15.97
CA ASP A 91 20.94 2.36 15.67
C ASP A 91 20.06 1.37 14.91
N ARG A 92 20.61 0.75 13.86
CA ARG A 92 19.88 -0.16 12.96
C ARG A 92 20.27 -1.60 13.17
N VAL A 93 19.28 -2.48 13.11
CA VAL A 93 19.40 -3.92 13.30
C VAL A 93 19.16 -4.61 11.96
N LEU A 94 20.04 -5.56 11.60
CA LEU A 94 19.80 -6.48 10.49
C LEU A 94 18.84 -7.57 10.97
N ARG A 95 17.68 -7.65 10.30
CA ARG A 95 16.64 -8.64 10.56
C ARG A 95 16.39 -9.48 9.31
N VAL A 96 15.94 -10.72 9.51
CA VAL A 96 15.54 -11.61 8.41
C VAL A 96 14.16 -12.16 8.68
N LEU A 97 13.25 -11.97 7.74
CA LEU A 97 11.87 -12.40 7.83
C LEU A 97 11.50 -13.25 6.61
N ALA A 98 11.03 -14.46 6.84
CA ALA A 98 10.44 -15.31 5.81
C ALA A 98 8.91 -15.24 5.89
N VAL A 99 8.25 -14.93 4.77
CA VAL A 99 6.78 -14.82 4.66
C VAL A 99 6.21 -15.68 3.54
N ALA A 100 5.03 -16.24 3.77
CA ALA A 100 4.26 -17.01 2.79
C ALA A 100 2.79 -16.52 2.72
N PRO A 101 2.08 -16.71 1.61
CA PRO A 101 2.52 -17.37 0.37
C PRO A 101 3.35 -16.46 -0.54
N LEU A 102 4.11 -17.06 -1.46
CA LEU A 102 4.69 -16.35 -2.60
C LEU A 102 3.57 -15.99 -3.59
N GLY A 103 3.39 -14.68 -3.86
CA GLY A 103 2.40 -14.18 -4.81
C GLY A 103 3.00 -13.54 -6.05
N ARG A 104 2.14 -13.27 -7.04
CA ARG A 104 2.50 -12.52 -8.25
C ARG A 104 2.34 -11.02 -7.99
N PRO A 105 3.29 -10.16 -8.41
CA PRO A 105 3.17 -8.71 -8.28
C PRO A 105 1.89 -8.16 -8.94
N LEU A 106 1.21 -7.20 -8.30
CA LEU A 106 -0.09 -6.65 -8.74
C LEU A 106 -0.07 -6.15 -10.20
N HIS A 107 1.02 -5.51 -10.62
CA HIS A 107 1.16 -4.95 -11.96
C HIS A 107 1.18 -5.99 -13.10
N LYS A 108 1.27 -7.28 -12.79
CA LYS A 108 1.22 -8.37 -13.77
C LYS A 108 -0.20 -8.89 -14.03
N PHE A 109 -1.25 -8.16 -13.62
CA PHE A 109 -2.64 -8.58 -13.82
C PHE A 109 -2.97 -8.84 -15.30
N LYS A 110 -3.89 -9.76 -15.57
CA LYS A 110 -4.26 -10.22 -16.92
C LYS A 110 -5.54 -9.60 -17.45
N SER A 111 -6.40 -9.10 -16.57
CA SER A 111 -7.64 -8.43 -16.90
C SER A 111 -8.06 -7.45 -15.80
N ILE A 112 -8.88 -6.45 -16.15
CA ILE A 112 -9.47 -5.54 -15.15
C ILE A 112 -10.32 -6.30 -14.12
N LEU A 113 -10.99 -7.38 -14.53
CA LEU A 113 -11.73 -8.23 -13.60
C LEU A 113 -10.81 -8.83 -12.53
N GLU A 114 -9.66 -9.41 -12.93
CA GLU A 114 -8.67 -9.94 -11.99
C GLU A 114 -8.13 -8.85 -11.04
N LEU A 115 -7.89 -7.65 -11.59
CA LEU A 115 -7.43 -6.50 -10.80
C LEU A 115 -8.48 -6.06 -9.76
N LEU A 116 -9.75 -5.95 -10.15
CA LEU A 116 -10.85 -5.59 -9.26
C LEU A 116 -11.03 -6.63 -8.14
N GLU A 117 -10.99 -7.91 -8.47
CA GLU A 117 -11.09 -8.99 -7.48
C GLU A 117 -9.92 -8.96 -6.48
N CYS A 118 -8.70 -8.74 -6.97
CA CYS A 118 -7.52 -8.62 -6.13
C CYS A 118 -7.59 -7.42 -5.19
N LEU A 119 -7.97 -6.24 -5.70
CA LEU A 119 -8.04 -5.03 -4.88
C LEU A 119 -9.19 -5.08 -3.88
N ARG A 120 -10.36 -5.63 -4.25
CA ARG A 120 -11.46 -5.90 -3.32
C ARG A 120 -10.98 -6.73 -2.14
N ASP A 121 -10.28 -7.82 -2.42
CA ASP A 121 -9.78 -8.72 -1.39
C ASP A 121 -8.72 -8.05 -0.52
N ALA A 122 -7.80 -7.29 -1.11
CA ALA A 122 -6.82 -6.49 -0.37
C ALA A 122 -7.47 -5.44 0.55
N ILE A 123 -8.58 -4.81 0.13
CA ILE A 123 -9.36 -3.88 0.97
C ILE A 123 -10.05 -4.63 2.13
N LYS A 124 -10.57 -5.85 1.89
CA LYS A 124 -11.12 -6.70 2.98
C LYS A 124 -10.04 -7.01 4.03
N VAL A 125 -8.82 -7.32 3.58
CA VAL A 125 -7.66 -7.53 4.46
C VAL A 125 -7.34 -6.25 5.22
N HIS A 126 -7.22 -5.12 4.52
CA HIS A 126 -6.96 -3.80 5.11
C HIS A 126 -7.96 -3.45 6.23
N ARG A 127 -9.25 -3.64 5.96
CA ARG A 127 -10.33 -3.44 6.95
C ARG A 127 -10.13 -4.30 8.19
N SER A 128 -9.89 -5.61 8.03
CA SER A 128 -9.67 -6.51 9.16
C SER A 128 -8.39 -6.20 9.93
N LEU A 129 -7.32 -5.82 9.23
CA LEU A 129 -6.04 -5.41 9.83
C LEU A 129 -6.23 -4.17 10.71
N TYR A 130 -6.98 -3.18 10.23
CA TYR A 130 -7.29 -1.97 10.98
C TYR A 130 -8.24 -2.25 12.15
N MET A 131 -9.40 -2.85 11.90
CA MET A 131 -10.47 -2.98 12.89
C MET A 131 -10.20 -4.06 13.95
N GLN A 132 -9.60 -5.19 13.57
CA GLN A 132 -9.39 -6.32 14.49
C GLN A 132 -8.04 -6.23 15.20
N SER A 133 -7.03 -5.63 14.54
CA SER A 133 -5.67 -5.58 15.10
C SER A 133 -5.18 -4.19 15.46
N GLY A 134 -5.92 -3.13 15.12
CA GLY A 134 -5.46 -1.75 15.31
C GLY A 134 -4.14 -1.49 14.59
N ILE A 135 -3.94 -2.11 13.43
CA ILE A 135 -2.75 -1.92 12.60
C ILE A 135 -3.16 -1.10 11.39
N LEU A 136 -2.58 0.10 11.27
CA LEU A 136 -2.68 0.92 10.08
C LEU A 136 -1.51 0.60 9.15
N HIS A 137 -1.77 0.31 7.87
CA HIS A 137 -0.70 -0.11 6.96
C HIS A 137 0.23 1.05 6.60
N GLY A 138 -0.33 2.21 6.24
CA GLY A 138 0.43 3.45 6.02
C GLY A 138 1.34 3.49 4.78
N ASP A 139 1.37 2.43 3.96
CA ASP A 139 2.12 2.39 2.70
C ASP A 139 1.43 1.47 1.70
N ILE A 140 0.15 1.74 1.42
CA ILE A 140 -0.58 1.04 0.38
C ILE A 140 -0.01 1.46 -0.99
N SER A 141 0.62 0.51 -1.68
CA SER A 141 1.28 0.72 -2.98
C SER A 141 1.16 -0.53 -3.88
N VAL A 142 1.41 -0.36 -5.18
CA VAL A 142 1.43 -1.49 -6.15
C VAL A 142 2.43 -2.59 -5.74
N ASN A 143 3.51 -2.24 -5.04
CA ASN A 143 4.55 -3.18 -4.62
C ASN A 143 4.20 -3.94 -3.34
N ASN A 144 3.24 -3.43 -2.57
CA ASN A 144 2.84 -3.98 -1.27
C ASN A 144 1.52 -4.79 -1.35
N ILE A 145 1.04 -5.04 -2.57
CA ILE A 145 -0.11 -5.89 -2.86
C ILE A 145 0.34 -7.01 -3.78
N ILE A 146 0.03 -8.25 -3.40
CA ILE A 146 0.30 -9.43 -4.24
C ILE A 146 -1.01 -10.09 -4.67
N MET A 147 -1.03 -10.55 -5.91
CA MET A 147 -2.07 -11.47 -6.40
C MET A 147 -1.72 -12.88 -5.98
N THR A 148 -2.71 -13.61 -5.50
CA THR A 148 -2.54 -14.96 -4.95
C THR A 148 -3.54 -15.94 -5.56
N GLU A 149 -3.23 -17.22 -5.44
CA GLU A 149 -4.15 -18.31 -5.77
C GLU A 149 -5.06 -18.55 -4.55
N PRO A 150 -6.39 -18.44 -4.67
CA PRO A 150 -7.31 -18.58 -3.53
C PRO A 150 -7.10 -19.86 -2.71
N ALA A 151 -6.75 -20.96 -3.38
CA ALA A 151 -6.47 -22.25 -2.73
C ALA A 151 -5.26 -22.21 -1.77
N LYS A 152 -4.33 -21.27 -1.97
CA LYS A 152 -3.10 -21.08 -1.17
C LYS A 152 -3.20 -19.87 -0.23
N ALA A 153 -4.30 -19.12 -0.26
CA ALA A 153 -4.43 -17.81 0.38
C ALA A 153 -5.77 -17.63 1.10
N ASP A 154 -6.30 -18.69 1.73
CA ASP A 154 -7.54 -18.64 2.53
C ASP A 154 -8.76 -18.10 1.74
N GLY A 155 -8.78 -18.32 0.42
CA GLY A 155 -9.83 -17.85 -0.49
C GLY A 155 -9.59 -16.45 -1.09
N TYR A 156 -8.53 -15.75 -0.70
CA TYR A 156 -8.23 -14.40 -1.17
C TYR A 156 -7.48 -14.44 -2.51
N LYS A 157 -7.84 -13.53 -3.42
CA LYS A 157 -7.12 -13.27 -4.68
C LYS A 157 -6.08 -12.16 -4.55
N GLY A 158 -6.20 -11.32 -3.53
CA GLY A 158 -5.28 -10.24 -3.22
C GLY A 158 -4.93 -10.19 -1.74
N MET A 159 -3.64 -10.00 -1.44
CA MET A 159 -3.12 -9.94 -0.08
C MET A 159 -2.20 -8.73 0.10
N LEU A 160 -2.20 -8.17 1.32
CA LEU A 160 -1.26 -7.13 1.73
C LEU A 160 0.05 -7.74 2.26
N ILE A 161 1.16 -7.08 1.94
CA ILE A 161 2.51 -7.43 2.40
C ILE A 161 3.27 -6.16 2.83
N ASP A 162 4.41 -6.34 3.48
CA ASP A 162 5.30 -5.26 3.96
C ASP A 162 4.65 -4.34 5.00
N LEU A 163 4.65 -4.80 6.27
CA LEU A 163 4.22 -3.98 7.41
C LEU A 163 5.35 -3.16 8.04
N ASP A 164 6.49 -2.95 7.39
CA ASP A 164 7.59 -2.17 7.98
C ASP A 164 7.17 -0.73 8.32
N LEU A 165 6.36 -0.12 7.45
CA LEU A 165 5.83 1.24 7.65
C LEU A 165 4.51 1.26 8.42
N ALA A 166 3.95 0.09 8.74
CA ALA A 166 2.71 -0.02 9.47
C ALA A 166 2.84 0.41 10.93
N HIS A 167 1.73 0.90 11.46
CA HIS A 167 1.65 1.53 12.76
C HIS A 167 0.61 0.85 13.63
N ASP A 168 1.00 0.47 14.84
CA ASP A 168 0.10 -0.10 15.84
C ASP A 168 -0.53 1.04 16.66
N ILE A 169 -1.72 1.48 16.25
CA ILE A 169 -2.44 2.60 16.88
C ILE A 169 -2.85 2.29 18.33
N THR A 170 -2.86 1.01 18.72
CA THR A 170 -3.20 0.61 20.10
C THR A 170 -2.05 0.86 21.08
N LYS A 171 -0.79 0.93 20.57
CA LYS A 171 0.41 1.12 21.39
C LYS A 171 0.90 2.57 21.39
N ASP A 172 0.76 3.24 20.26
CA ASP A 172 1.18 4.64 20.11
C ASP A 172 0.10 5.42 19.35
N PRO A 173 -0.90 6.00 20.04
CA PRO A 173 -1.94 6.78 19.38
C PRO A 173 -1.40 8.01 18.62
N SER A 174 -0.19 8.48 18.95
CA SER A 174 0.39 9.68 18.34
C SER A 174 0.83 9.48 16.89
N GLY A 175 1.07 8.22 16.49
CA GLY A 175 1.42 7.78 15.12
C GLY A 175 2.42 8.66 14.37
N ARG A 176 3.35 9.28 15.10
CA ARG A 176 4.39 10.14 14.53
C ARG A 176 5.39 9.30 13.75
N ARG A 177 5.12 9.10 12.47
CA ARG A 177 6.11 8.66 11.49
C ARG A 177 6.36 9.78 10.48
N HIS A 178 7.59 9.80 9.95
CA HIS A 178 7.96 10.75 8.92
C HIS A 178 7.07 10.53 7.69
N ARG A 179 6.82 11.58 6.89
CA ARG A 179 6.17 11.46 5.57
C ARG A 179 6.85 10.34 4.79
N THR A 180 6.18 9.20 4.67
CA THR A 180 6.69 7.96 4.09
C THR A 180 5.62 7.38 3.19
N GLY A 181 6.04 6.58 2.21
CA GLY A 181 5.16 5.97 1.22
C GLY A 181 5.61 6.22 -0.22
N THR A 182 4.87 5.64 -1.15
CA THR A 182 5.11 5.82 -2.59
C THR A 182 4.34 7.03 -3.11
N ILE A 183 5.04 8.06 -3.58
CA ILE A 183 4.48 9.41 -3.88
C ILE A 183 3.26 9.34 -4.80
N GLU A 184 3.33 8.49 -5.82
CA GLU A 184 2.27 8.22 -6.80
C GLU A 184 0.94 7.83 -6.14
N PHE A 185 1.00 7.14 -5.00
CA PHE A 185 -0.14 6.56 -4.31
C PHE A 185 -0.47 7.25 -2.99
N MET A 186 0.39 8.16 -2.49
CA MET A 186 0.09 8.91 -1.26
C MET A 186 -1.20 9.72 -1.37
N ALA A 187 -1.99 9.71 -0.30
CA ALA A 187 -3.17 10.55 -0.13
C ALA A 187 -2.82 12.05 -0.12
N VAL A 188 -3.78 12.90 -0.49
CA VAL A 188 -3.62 14.37 -0.54
C VAL A 188 -3.11 14.93 0.78
N GLU A 189 -3.73 14.57 1.91
CA GLU A 189 -3.32 15.10 3.22
C GLU A 189 -1.94 14.59 3.66
N VAL A 190 -1.60 13.35 3.30
CA VAL A 190 -0.28 12.76 3.57
C VAL A 190 0.82 13.53 2.82
N LEU A 191 0.58 13.88 1.55
CA LEU A 191 1.49 14.73 0.78
C LEU A 191 1.71 16.10 1.44
N LEU A 192 0.64 16.64 2.04
CA LEU A 192 0.65 17.90 2.81
C LEU A 192 1.21 17.75 4.24
N GLY A 193 1.68 16.55 4.61
CA GLY A 193 2.35 16.30 5.89
C GLY A 193 1.43 16.00 7.06
N GLN A 194 0.16 15.67 6.80
CA GLN A 194 -0.73 15.14 7.82
C GLN A 194 -0.40 13.69 8.14
N GLN A 195 -0.86 13.25 9.31
CA GLN A 195 -0.69 11.88 9.77
C GLN A 195 -1.57 10.91 8.97
N HIS A 196 -1.07 9.70 8.73
CA HIS A 196 -1.85 8.66 8.05
C HIS A 196 -3.04 8.21 8.87
N THR A 197 -4.13 7.89 8.18
CA THR A 197 -5.36 7.29 8.73
C THR A 197 -5.82 6.17 7.80
N TYR A 198 -6.77 5.35 8.23
CA TYR A 198 -7.31 4.27 7.39
C TYR A 198 -7.92 4.80 6.08
N ARG A 199 -8.49 6.01 6.11
CA ARG A 199 -9.04 6.69 4.93
C ARG A 199 -7.93 7.02 3.92
N HIS A 200 -6.73 7.38 4.37
CA HIS A 200 -5.61 7.67 3.47
C HIS A 200 -5.13 6.41 2.74
N ASP A 201 -5.18 5.26 3.42
CA ASP A 201 -4.93 3.96 2.78
C ASP A 201 -6.04 3.63 1.74
N LEU A 202 -7.31 3.93 2.03
CA LEU A 202 -8.42 3.79 1.07
C LEU A 202 -8.28 4.70 -0.16
N GLU A 203 -7.86 5.95 0.03
CA GLU A 203 -7.54 6.86 -1.07
C GLU A 203 -6.38 6.33 -1.93
N SER A 204 -5.38 5.71 -1.29
CA SER A 204 -4.25 5.09 -2.00
C SER A 204 -4.70 3.92 -2.89
N PHE A 205 -5.69 3.12 -2.45
CA PHE A 205 -6.29 2.07 -3.31
C PHE A 205 -6.95 2.64 -4.58
N LEU A 206 -7.66 3.78 -4.49
CA LEU A 206 -8.22 4.46 -5.65
C LEU A 206 -7.10 4.89 -6.61
N TYR A 207 -6.04 5.52 -6.10
CA TYR A 207 -4.90 5.94 -6.92
C TYR A 207 -4.18 4.77 -7.58
N ILE A 208 -3.99 3.65 -6.87
CA ILE A 208 -3.43 2.42 -7.44
C ILE A 208 -4.28 1.93 -8.62
N PHE A 209 -5.61 1.86 -8.45
CA PHE A 209 -6.48 1.36 -9.51
C PHE A 209 -6.45 2.24 -10.75
N ILE A 210 -6.58 3.56 -10.57
CA ILE A 210 -6.50 4.53 -11.67
C ILE A 210 -5.14 4.42 -12.37
N TRP A 211 -4.05 4.45 -11.59
CA TRP A 211 -2.69 4.38 -12.14
C TRP A 211 -2.44 3.09 -12.93
N LEU A 212 -2.87 1.93 -12.40
CA LEU A 212 -2.74 0.66 -13.13
C LEU A 212 -3.54 0.65 -14.43
N CYS A 213 -4.72 1.28 -14.47
CA CYS A 213 -5.48 1.45 -15.71
C CYS A 213 -4.73 2.31 -16.73
N PHE A 214 -4.21 3.48 -16.32
CA PHE A 214 -3.44 4.37 -17.21
C PHE A 214 -2.14 3.74 -17.72
N VAL A 215 -1.43 3.01 -16.85
CA VAL A 215 -0.14 2.39 -17.18
C VAL A 215 -0.32 1.11 -17.97
N TYR A 216 -1.28 0.26 -17.65
CA TYR A 216 -1.33 -1.10 -18.19
C TYR A 216 -2.55 -1.39 -19.07
N GLY A 217 -3.53 -0.49 -19.13
CA GLY A 217 -4.78 -0.69 -19.87
C GLY A 217 -5.53 -1.95 -19.44
N ALA A 218 -6.46 -2.42 -20.29
CA ALA A 218 -7.35 -3.52 -19.93
C ALA A 218 -6.69 -4.91 -19.83
N LYS A 219 -5.54 -5.09 -20.49
CA LYS A 219 -4.86 -6.40 -20.65
C LYS A 219 -3.48 -6.48 -19.99
N GLY A 220 -3.12 -5.54 -19.12
CA GLY A 220 -1.80 -5.60 -18.46
C GLY A 220 -0.63 -5.20 -19.36
N LYS A 221 -0.89 -4.57 -20.52
CA LYS A 221 0.08 -4.24 -21.58
C LYS A 221 -0.14 -2.80 -22.05
N GLY A 222 0.22 -1.82 -21.23
CA GLY A 222 -0.01 -0.40 -21.54
C GLY A 222 1.27 0.39 -21.80
N ARG A 223 1.31 1.62 -21.29
CA ARG A 223 2.32 2.67 -21.47
C ARG A 223 3.49 2.53 -20.47
N GLU A 224 4.58 3.24 -20.74
CA GLU A 224 5.69 3.35 -19.80
C GLU A 224 5.23 4.01 -18.47
N PRO A 225 5.59 3.43 -17.30
CA PRO A 225 5.14 3.90 -15.99
C PRO A 225 5.49 5.36 -15.66
N THR A 226 6.55 5.91 -16.27
CA THR A 226 7.14 7.21 -15.90
C THR A 226 6.28 8.42 -16.27
N ASP A 227 5.27 8.25 -17.14
CA ASP A 227 4.45 9.34 -17.68
C ASP A 227 2.95 8.99 -17.78
N ALA A 228 2.50 7.92 -17.12
CA ALA A 228 1.13 7.45 -17.26
C ALA A 228 0.08 8.44 -16.75
N ILE A 229 0.37 9.14 -15.64
CA ILE A 229 -0.46 10.24 -15.13
C ILE A 229 0.43 11.43 -14.81
N PRO A 230 0.48 12.46 -15.69
CA PRO A 230 1.24 13.67 -15.43
C PRO A 230 0.85 14.30 -14.09
N GLY A 231 1.86 14.65 -13.29
CA GLY A 231 1.67 15.37 -12.03
C GLY A 231 1.48 14.53 -10.78
N TRP A 232 1.43 13.20 -10.87
CA TRP A 232 1.30 12.32 -9.69
C TRP A 232 2.64 11.90 -9.07
N SER A 233 3.77 12.09 -9.78
CA SER A 233 5.11 11.67 -9.32
C SER A 233 6.20 12.73 -9.46
N LYS A 234 5.98 13.77 -10.27
CA LYS A 234 6.99 14.78 -10.61
C LYS A 234 6.60 16.15 -10.04
N GLY A 235 7.52 16.78 -9.32
CA GLY A 235 7.35 18.12 -8.74
C GLY A 235 7.46 18.15 -7.22
N SER A 236 7.06 19.27 -6.60
CA SER A 236 6.98 19.37 -5.14
C SER A 236 5.78 18.58 -4.61
N LEU A 237 5.86 18.06 -3.37
CA LEU A 237 4.76 17.32 -2.76
C LEU A 237 3.45 18.14 -2.70
N ASN A 238 3.54 19.45 -2.49
CA ASN A 238 2.40 20.36 -2.51
C ASN A 238 1.77 20.45 -3.91
N LEU A 239 2.58 20.51 -4.98
CA LEU A 239 2.07 20.52 -6.35
C LEU A 239 1.34 19.21 -6.67
N ILE A 240 1.93 18.07 -6.28
CA ILE A 240 1.32 16.75 -6.48
C ILE A 240 -0.03 16.67 -5.74
N ALA A 241 -0.10 17.17 -4.50
CA ALA A 241 -1.33 17.22 -3.72
C ALA A 241 -2.42 18.06 -4.40
N GLN A 242 -2.07 19.25 -4.91
CA GLN A 242 -3.01 20.13 -5.63
C GLN A 242 -3.53 19.49 -6.92
N LEU A 243 -2.67 18.83 -7.70
CA LEU A 243 -3.06 18.16 -8.93
C LEU A 243 -3.98 16.98 -8.65
N LYS A 244 -3.67 16.15 -7.65
CA LYS A 244 -4.55 15.06 -7.20
C LYS A 244 -5.91 15.59 -6.73
N LEU A 245 -5.92 16.66 -5.93
CA LEU A 245 -7.16 17.26 -5.46
C LEU A 245 -8.01 17.81 -6.61
N GLY A 246 -7.39 18.43 -7.62
CA GLY A 246 -8.07 18.86 -8.84
C GLY A 246 -8.64 17.68 -9.63
N HIS A 247 -7.84 16.63 -9.84
CA HIS A 247 -8.26 15.42 -10.55
C HIS A 247 -9.38 14.67 -9.82
N MET A 248 -9.45 14.74 -8.49
CA MET A 248 -10.53 14.17 -7.68
C MET A 248 -11.64 15.18 -7.38
N GLY A 249 -11.60 16.38 -7.97
CA GLY A 249 -12.52 17.47 -7.71
C GLY A 249 -12.99 18.12 -9.00
N SER A 250 -12.76 19.43 -9.15
CA SER A 250 -13.28 20.23 -10.27
C SER A 250 -12.78 19.80 -11.65
N ALA A 251 -11.61 19.16 -11.74
CA ALA A 251 -11.02 18.69 -12.99
C ALA A 251 -11.29 17.20 -13.28
N PHE A 252 -12.10 16.50 -12.47
CA PHE A 252 -12.34 15.05 -12.64
C PHE A 252 -12.84 14.69 -14.04
N ASN A 253 -13.82 15.44 -14.57
CA ASN A 253 -14.35 15.18 -15.92
C ASN A 253 -13.30 15.41 -17.02
N LEU A 254 -12.38 16.37 -16.86
CA LEU A 254 -11.29 16.58 -17.82
C LEU A 254 -10.24 15.47 -17.70
N PHE A 255 -9.89 15.09 -16.47
CA PHE A 255 -8.97 14.01 -16.19
C PHE A 255 -9.46 12.67 -16.77
N MET A 256 -10.74 12.34 -16.61
CA MET A 256 -11.33 11.11 -17.12
C MET A 256 -11.50 11.09 -18.65
N LYS A 257 -11.37 12.20 -19.37
CA LYS A 257 -11.32 12.18 -20.85
C LYS A 257 -10.08 11.48 -21.39
N GLU A 258 -8.98 11.51 -20.64
CA GLU A 258 -7.73 10.83 -21.00
C GLU A 258 -7.72 9.36 -20.53
N PHE A 259 -8.78 8.89 -19.88
CA PHE A 259 -8.87 7.53 -19.37
C PHE A 259 -8.84 6.52 -20.54
N PRO A 260 -8.04 5.44 -20.46
CA PRO A 260 -7.92 4.48 -21.56
C PRO A 260 -9.26 3.85 -21.92
N ALA A 261 -9.73 4.10 -23.15
CA ALA A 261 -11.03 3.66 -23.63
C ALA A 261 -11.20 2.14 -23.60
N GLU A 262 -10.11 1.38 -23.76
CA GLU A 262 -10.09 -0.07 -23.70
C GLU A 262 -10.48 -0.64 -22.32
N CYS A 263 -10.35 0.14 -21.24
CA CYS A 263 -10.82 -0.25 -19.91
C CYS A 263 -12.36 -0.23 -19.82
N GLY A 264 -13.03 0.50 -20.71
CA GLY A 264 -14.48 0.55 -20.83
C GLY A 264 -15.17 1.50 -19.87
N GLU A 265 -16.36 1.95 -20.26
CA GLU A 265 -17.15 2.95 -19.54
C GLU A 265 -17.53 2.50 -18.12
N ARG A 266 -17.81 1.20 -17.93
CA ARG A 266 -18.14 0.64 -16.62
C ARG A 266 -17.03 0.86 -15.58
N VAL A 267 -15.77 0.76 -16.01
CA VAL A 267 -14.61 0.99 -15.14
C VAL A 267 -14.46 2.47 -14.81
N ALA A 268 -14.74 3.35 -15.76
CA ALA A 268 -14.77 4.80 -15.51
C ALA A 268 -15.89 5.18 -14.52
N GLN A 269 -17.08 4.58 -14.66
CA GLN A 269 -18.20 4.75 -13.71
C GLN A 269 -17.83 4.25 -12.31
N PHE A 270 -17.18 3.08 -12.22
CA PHE A 270 -16.66 2.57 -10.95
C PHE A 270 -15.67 3.53 -10.29
N ILE A 271 -14.72 4.11 -11.03
CA ILE A 271 -13.79 5.13 -10.53
C ILE A 271 -14.56 6.34 -9.97
N ALA A 272 -15.56 6.83 -10.70
CA ALA A 272 -16.41 7.94 -10.25
C ALA A 272 -17.14 7.60 -8.94
N THR A 273 -17.69 6.38 -8.83
CA THR A 273 -18.36 5.92 -7.59
C THR A 273 -17.41 5.90 -6.40
N ILE A 274 -16.21 5.32 -6.54
CA ILE A 274 -15.22 5.29 -5.44
C ILE A 274 -14.75 6.70 -5.09
N ARG A 275 -14.53 7.56 -6.10
CA ARG A 275 -14.20 8.98 -5.92
C ARG A 275 -15.30 9.69 -5.12
N ASP A 276 -16.57 9.48 -5.45
CA ASP A 276 -17.68 10.15 -4.76
C ASP A 276 -17.77 9.72 -3.29
N ILE A 277 -17.53 8.45 -2.99
CA ILE A 277 -17.48 7.95 -1.61
C ILE A 277 -16.34 8.62 -0.81
N LEU A 278 -15.16 8.81 -1.42
CA LEU A 278 -13.98 9.34 -0.74
C LEU A 278 -13.89 10.87 -0.71
N PHE A 279 -14.53 11.55 -1.65
CA PHE A 279 -14.41 13.00 -1.88
C PHE A 279 -15.76 13.73 -1.82
N THR A 280 -16.73 13.17 -1.10
CA THR A 280 -18.00 13.82 -0.73
C THR A 280 -18.23 13.65 0.77
N VAL A 281 -18.72 14.71 1.43
CA VAL A 281 -19.13 14.63 2.85
C VAL A 281 -20.64 14.52 2.99
N PRO A 282 -21.14 13.85 4.04
CA PRO A 282 -22.56 13.89 4.38
C PRO A 282 -23.06 15.33 4.62
N ASN A 283 -24.33 15.57 4.30
CA ASN A 283 -24.97 16.86 4.55
C ASN A 283 -24.87 17.24 6.03
N GLY A 284 -24.48 18.48 6.31
CA GLY A 284 -24.34 19.00 7.68
C GLY A 284 -22.98 18.75 8.34
N VAL A 285 -22.03 18.08 7.66
CA VAL A 285 -20.66 17.95 8.15
C VAL A 285 -19.79 19.08 7.60
N GLU A 286 -19.28 19.95 8.49
CA GLU A 286 -18.40 21.06 8.12
C GLU A 286 -16.92 20.65 8.06
N VAL A 287 -16.59 19.76 7.12
CA VAL A 287 -15.21 19.32 6.84
C VAL A 287 -14.99 19.29 5.34
N GLU A 288 -13.80 19.67 4.89
CA GLU A 288 -13.42 19.51 3.48
C GLU A 288 -13.53 18.03 3.07
N PRO A 289 -14.13 17.67 1.92
CA PRO A 289 -14.37 16.27 1.58
C PRO A 289 -13.13 15.38 1.60
N TRP A 290 -12.00 15.90 1.15
CA TRP A 290 -10.72 15.19 1.18
C TRP A 290 -10.04 15.22 2.55
N LYS A 291 -10.74 15.59 3.63
CA LYS A 291 -10.29 15.51 5.02
C LYS A 291 -11.22 14.69 5.90
N TYR A 292 -12.36 14.26 5.37
CA TYR A 292 -13.36 13.56 6.14
C TYR A 292 -12.95 12.10 6.39
N ALA A 293 -12.65 11.79 7.65
CA ALA A 293 -12.39 10.44 8.14
C ALA A 293 -13.42 10.12 9.25
N PRO A 294 -14.49 9.38 8.94
CA PRO A 294 -15.52 8.99 9.92
C PRO A 294 -14.95 8.27 11.15
N GLU A 295 -15.62 8.40 12.29
CA GLU A 295 -15.30 7.62 13.50
C GLU A 295 -15.58 6.12 13.28
N ASP A 296 -16.70 5.80 12.66
CA ASP A 296 -17.01 4.45 12.18
C ASP A 296 -16.39 4.22 10.79
N PRO A 297 -15.32 3.41 10.67
CA PRO A 297 -14.66 3.19 9.38
C PRO A 297 -15.56 2.54 8.33
N ASP A 298 -16.62 1.84 8.74
CA ASP A 298 -17.53 1.15 7.82
C ASP A 298 -18.38 2.10 6.98
N VAL A 299 -18.49 3.37 7.38
CA VAL A 299 -19.04 4.45 6.55
C VAL A 299 -18.28 4.58 5.22
N LEU A 300 -16.98 4.23 5.18
CA LEU A 300 -16.19 4.19 3.95
C LEU A 300 -15.99 2.77 3.41
N TYR A 301 -15.67 1.79 4.27
CA TYR A 301 -15.37 0.44 3.78
C TYR A 301 -16.58 -0.23 3.10
N GLU A 302 -17.76 -0.17 3.69
CA GLU A 302 -18.93 -0.90 3.19
C GLU A 302 -19.37 -0.40 1.80
N PRO A 303 -19.53 0.92 1.56
CA PRO A 303 -19.87 1.42 0.22
C PRO A 303 -18.80 1.09 -0.83
N ILE A 304 -17.50 1.18 -0.47
CA ILE A 304 -16.40 0.82 -1.38
C ILE A 304 -16.49 -0.66 -1.76
N LEU A 305 -16.60 -1.55 -0.79
CA LEU A 305 -16.67 -3.00 -1.04
C LEU A 305 -17.91 -3.36 -1.87
N ARG A 306 -19.06 -2.73 -1.62
CA ARG A 306 -20.27 -2.92 -2.43
C ARG A 306 -20.07 -2.47 -3.87
N ALA A 307 -19.39 -1.35 -4.12
CA ALA A 307 -19.10 -0.88 -5.48
C ALA A 307 -18.19 -1.85 -6.25
N PHE A 308 -17.19 -2.44 -5.57
CA PHE A 308 -16.37 -3.51 -6.14
C PHE A 308 -17.21 -4.74 -6.47
N GLU A 309 -18.05 -5.21 -5.53
CA GLU A 309 -18.87 -6.41 -5.71
C GLU A 309 -19.92 -6.26 -6.82
N ALA A 310 -20.56 -5.10 -6.93
CA ALA A 310 -21.48 -4.78 -8.01
C ALA A 310 -20.76 -4.80 -9.37
N THR A 311 -19.64 -4.08 -9.48
CA THR A 311 -18.89 -3.99 -10.74
C THR A 311 -18.36 -5.35 -11.18
N ILE A 312 -17.82 -6.15 -10.26
CA ILE A 312 -17.33 -7.51 -10.55
C ILE A 312 -18.46 -8.39 -11.07
N ARG A 313 -19.64 -8.37 -10.40
CA ARG A 313 -20.80 -9.17 -10.81
C ARG A 313 -21.23 -8.84 -12.23
N GLU A 314 -21.37 -7.55 -12.54
CA GLU A 314 -21.80 -7.10 -13.86
C GLU A 314 -20.79 -7.44 -14.97
N MET A 315 -19.49 -7.39 -14.66
CA MET A 315 -18.44 -7.79 -15.60
C MET A 315 -18.46 -9.31 -15.88
N VAL A 316 -18.77 -10.14 -14.87
CA VAL A 316 -18.91 -11.59 -15.03
C VAL A 316 -20.15 -11.92 -15.88
N GLU A 317 -21.29 -11.30 -15.60
CA GLU A 317 -22.54 -11.53 -16.34
C GLU A 317 -22.41 -11.18 -17.83
N LYS A 318 -21.76 -10.06 -18.16
CA LYS A 318 -21.51 -9.68 -19.57
C LYS A 318 -20.48 -10.56 -20.27
N GLY A 319 -19.46 -11.04 -19.55
CA GLY A 319 -18.47 -11.96 -20.09
C GLY A 319 -19.03 -13.36 -20.37
N GLY A 320 -20.03 -13.79 -19.60
CA GLY A 320 -20.74 -15.07 -19.80
C GLY A 320 -21.74 -15.06 -20.96
N ALA A 321 -22.25 -13.89 -21.37
CA ALA A 321 -23.20 -13.75 -22.48
C ALA A 321 -22.55 -13.80 -23.88
N GLN A 322 -21.22 -13.91 -23.97
CA GLN A 322 -20.45 -14.01 -25.21
C GLN A 322 -19.86 -15.40 -25.50
N ASN A 323 -20.19 -16.40 -24.67
CA ASN A 323 -19.80 -17.82 -24.86
C ASN A 323 -21.02 -18.70 -25.10
#